data_AF-A0A523ES63-F1
#
_entry.id   AF-A0A523ES63-F1
#
_cell.length_a   1.000
_cell.length_b   1.000
_cell.length_c   1.000
_cell.angle_alpha   90.00
_cell.angle_beta   90.00
_cell.angle_gamma   90.00
#
_symmetry.space_group_name_H-M   'P 1'
#
loop_
_entity.id
_entity.type
_entity.pdbx_description
1 polymer ?
#
loop_
_entity_poly.entity_id
_entity_poly.type
_entity_poly.pdbx_seq_one_letter_code
_entity_poly.pdbx_strand_id
1 'polypeptide(L)'
;MRLRIRRAYLPSKENPLKISRARWVRPVAFAAVALFAVGCGASQADGKGGDDSIAAKVGDVVITNAELDEEVRKKDAKAFQAYYDTRKRVLDQMITERVIDAEATRRGISQSLLQAEIKGAATPVTDAEVQAFYAQNQSQMGGRTLEQTSPQIVQHLTNQRTSTVMSDFVTDLKKEAGVQIMLDAPRTEVKIAANDPRKGAEGAPITLIEFSDFQ
;
A
#
# COMPACT_ATOMS: atom_id res chain seq x y z
N MET A 1 -54.13 19.14 -20.11
CA MET A 1 -54.45 20.26 -19.18
C MET A 1 -53.66 20.06 -17.91
N ARG A 2 -52.84 21.06 -17.55
CA ARG A 2 -51.85 21.05 -16.45
C ARG A 2 -52.55 21.02 -15.07
N LEU A 3 -51.92 20.42 -14.05
CA LEU A 3 -51.60 20.98 -12.71
C LEU A 3 -51.24 19.82 -11.74
N ARG A 4 -49.99 19.75 -11.27
CA ARG A 4 -49.42 20.34 -10.04
C ARG A 4 -49.51 19.44 -8.80
N ILE A 5 -48.34 18.90 -8.47
CA ILE A 5 -47.83 18.42 -7.18
C ILE A 5 -48.42 19.16 -5.98
N ARG A 6 -48.86 18.42 -4.95
CA ARG A 6 -48.84 18.87 -3.55
C ARG A 6 -48.40 17.74 -2.62
N ARG A 7 -47.17 17.86 -2.16
CA ARG A 7 -46.54 17.10 -1.07
C ARG A 7 -47.12 17.65 0.24
N ALA A 8 -47.82 16.83 1.00
CA ALA A 8 -48.31 17.21 2.33
C ALA A 8 -47.15 17.11 3.33
N TYR A 9 -46.81 18.25 3.93
CA TYR A 9 -45.82 18.42 4.99
C TYR A 9 -46.59 18.76 6.27
N LEU A 10 -46.50 17.91 7.29
CA LEU A 10 -47.00 18.20 8.64
C LEU A 10 -45.80 18.61 9.51
N PRO A 11 -45.87 19.75 10.22
CA PRO A 11 -44.77 20.26 11.03
C PRO A 11 -44.79 19.62 12.43
N SER A 12 -43.67 19.02 12.85
CA SER A 12 -43.42 18.67 14.26
C SER A 12 -42.74 19.84 14.96
N LYS A 13 -43.29 20.17 16.12
CA LYS A 13 -43.03 21.38 16.91
C LYS A 13 -41.60 21.50 17.43
N GLU A 14 -41.21 22.76 17.52
CA GLU A 14 -40.02 23.32 18.15
C GLU A 14 -39.88 22.90 19.63
N ASN A 15 -38.63 22.73 20.08
CA ASN A 15 -38.25 23.13 21.43
C ASN A 15 -36.80 23.65 21.43
N PRO A 16 -36.54 24.87 21.93
CA PRO A 16 -35.26 25.57 21.75
C PRO A 16 -34.32 25.39 22.94
N LEU A 17 -33.09 24.94 22.68
CA LEU A 17 -31.98 25.19 23.62
C LEU A 17 -31.13 26.34 23.08
N LYS A 18 -31.23 27.45 23.80
CA LYS A 18 -30.59 28.74 23.54
C LYS A 18 -29.09 28.67 23.85
N ILE A 19 -28.31 29.13 22.86
CA ILE A 19 -27.34 30.23 22.94
C ILE A 19 -26.39 30.27 24.16
N SER A 20 -25.08 30.14 23.89
CA SER A 20 -24.11 31.17 24.29
C SER A 20 -22.79 31.04 23.51
N ARG A 21 -22.64 31.85 22.46
CA ARG A 21 -21.33 32.19 21.88
C ARG A 21 -20.78 33.37 22.69
N ALA A 22 -19.84 33.13 23.58
CA ALA A 22 -19.12 34.19 24.28
C ALA A 22 -17.87 34.57 23.45
N ARG A 23 -17.96 35.73 22.81
CA ARG A 23 -16.85 36.43 22.14
C ARG A 23 -16.33 37.46 23.15
N TRP A 24 -15.14 37.28 23.70
CA TRP A 24 -14.49 38.29 24.55
C TRP A 24 -13.19 38.76 23.92
N VAL A 25 -13.10 40.08 23.75
CA VAL A 25 -11.95 40.83 23.25
C VAL A 25 -11.25 41.47 24.45
N ARG A 26 -9.92 41.61 24.33
CA ARG A 26 -8.87 41.90 25.34
C ARG A 26 -8.99 43.27 26.05
N PRO A 27 -8.25 43.54 27.16
CA PRO A 27 -6.90 44.11 27.01
C PRO A 27 -5.81 43.74 28.06
N VAL A 28 -4.59 44.11 27.68
CA VAL A 28 -3.24 44.13 28.26
C VAL A 28 -3.12 44.50 29.76
N ALA A 29 -2.25 43.82 30.54
CA ALA A 29 -0.98 44.36 31.11
C ALA A 29 -0.43 43.62 32.36
N PHE A 30 0.91 43.54 32.43
CA PHE A 30 1.82 43.31 33.59
C PHE A 30 1.80 41.97 34.36
N ALA A 31 2.88 41.19 34.23
CA ALA A 31 3.97 41.09 35.22
C ALA A 31 4.88 39.88 34.91
N ALA A 32 6.18 40.16 34.80
CA ALA A 32 7.23 39.15 34.67
C ALA A 32 7.52 38.50 36.02
N VAL A 33 7.52 37.17 36.07
CA VAL A 33 8.28 36.38 37.05
C VAL A 33 8.91 35.21 36.29
N ALA A 34 10.23 35.28 36.13
CA ALA A 34 11.05 34.18 35.69
C ALA A 34 11.19 33.18 36.83
N LEU A 35 10.77 31.94 36.61
CA LEU A 35 11.02 30.81 37.50
C LEU A 35 11.68 29.70 36.69
N PHE A 36 13.00 29.58 36.90
CA PHE A 36 13.84 28.46 36.51
C PHE A 36 13.27 27.19 37.15
N ALA A 37 12.70 26.29 36.35
CA ALA A 37 12.39 24.92 36.74
C ALA A 37 13.13 23.98 35.79
N VAL A 38 14.27 23.51 36.31
CA VAL A 38 14.97 22.24 36.04
C VAL A 38 14.37 21.41 34.91
N GLY A 39 15.16 21.27 33.84
CA GLY A 39 14.89 20.33 32.76
C GLY A 39 14.83 18.90 33.26
N CYS A 40 13.66 18.29 33.19
CA CYS A 40 13.58 16.86 32.93
C CYS A 40 13.91 16.68 31.46
N GLY A 41 15.13 16.21 31.19
CA GLY A 41 15.49 15.68 29.88
C GLY A 41 14.52 14.57 29.53
N ALA A 42 13.60 14.86 28.61
CA ALA A 42 12.96 13.83 27.83
C ALA A 42 14.08 13.18 27.01
N SER A 43 14.62 12.06 27.49
CA SER A 43 15.33 11.13 26.63
C SER A 43 14.33 10.69 25.57
N GLN A 44 14.37 11.37 24.42
CA GLN A 44 13.92 10.78 23.18
C GLN A 44 14.74 9.50 23.03
N ALA A 45 14.10 8.37 23.32
CA ALA A 45 14.58 7.10 22.83
C ALA A 45 14.49 7.22 21.31
N ASP A 46 15.63 7.52 20.68
CA ASP A 46 15.79 7.43 19.25
C ASP A 46 15.38 6.02 18.84
N GLY A 47 14.23 5.95 18.16
CA GLY A 47 13.72 4.74 17.56
C GLY A 47 14.58 4.32 16.38
N LYS A 48 15.79 3.84 16.65
CA LYS A 48 16.48 2.86 15.79
C LYS A 48 16.08 1.47 16.25
N GLY A 49 14.79 1.15 16.05
CA GLY A 49 14.23 -0.14 16.42
C GLY A 49 14.57 -1.19 15.37
N GLY A 50 15.34 -2.21 15.76
CA GLY A 50 15.52 -3.45 15.00
C GLY A 50 16.98 -3.88 14.88
N ASP A 51 17.73 -3.21 14.00
CA ASP A 51 19.04 -3.70 13.52
C ASP A 51 20.16 -3.65 14.56
N ASP A 52 20.23 -2.58 15.36
CA ASP A 52 21.31 -2.39 16.35
C ASP A 52 21.07 -3.19 17.65
N SER A 53 19.99 -3.98 17.71
CA SER A 53 19.69 -4.76 18.91
C SER A 53 20.68 -5.92 19.08
N ILE A 54 21.10 -6.16 20.32
CA ILE A 54 22.11 -7.18 20.64
C ILE A 54 21.48 -8.58 20.50
N ALA A 55 22.05 -9.41 19.63
CA ALA A 55 21.69 -10.81 19.49
C ALA A 55 22.42 -11.69 20.50
N ALA A 56 23.72 -11.42 20.73
CA ALA A 56 24.53 -12.15 21.70
C ALA A 56 25.75 -11.35 22.19
N LYS A 57 26.37 -11.79 23.29
CA LYS A 57 27.69 -11.34 23.75
C LYS A 57 28.60 -12.53 24.02
N VAL A 58 29.87 -12.43 23.62
CA VAL A 58 30.93 -13.41 23.87
C VAL A 58 32.10 -12.67 24.51
N GLY A 59 32.17 -12.69 25.85
CA GLY A 59 33.07 -11.81 26.59
C GLY A 59 32.74 -10.34 26.32
N ASP A 60 33.72 -9.59 25.82
CA ASP A 60 33.57 -8.18 25.44
C ASP A 60 33.10 -7.99 23.98
N VAL A 61 32.98 -9.07 23.19
CA VAL A 61 32.49 -8.99 21.81
C VAL A 61 30.97 -9.04 21.81
N VAL A 62 30.34 -8.09 21.11
CA VAL A 62 28.89 -8.01 20.93
C VAL A 62 28.58 -8.45 19.50
N ILE A 63 27.55 -9.30 19.34
CA ILE A 63 26.97 -9.66 18.05
C ILE A 63 25.59 -9.01 17.99
N THR A 64 25.36 -8.20 16.95
CA THR A 64 24.09 -7.51 16.71
C THR A 64 23.16 -8.35 15.82
N ASN A 65 21.87 -8.02 15.81
CA ASN A 65 20.91 -8.63 14.88
C ASN A 65 21.23 -8.28 13.42
N ALA A 66 21.72 -7.07 13.14
CA ALA A 66 22.19 -6.70 11.80
C ALA A 66 23.33 -7.60 11.30
N GLU A 67 24.36 -7.83 12.13
CA GLU A 67 25.47 -8.73 11.80
C GLU A 67 25.00 -10.18 11.64
N LEU A 68 24.12 -10.65 12.51
CA LEU A 68 23.55 -11.99 12.42
C LEU A 68 22.75 -12.17 11.13
N ASP A 69 21.87 -11.23 10.79
CA ASP A 69 21.06 -11.25 9.57
C ASP A 69 21.93 -11.20 8.32
N GLU A 70 23.06 -10.48 8.37
CA GLU A 70 24.06 -10.50 7.31
C GLU A 70 24.70 -11.88 7.12
N GLU A 71 25.08 -12.55 8.20
CA GLU A 71 25.63 -13.90 8.13
C GLU A 71 24.58 -14.93 7.69
N VAL A 72 23.32 -14.78 8.11
CA VAL A 72 22.19 -15.60 7.62
C VAL A 72 22.01 -15.41 6.11
N ARG A 73 22.04 -14.17 5.62
CA ARG A 73 21.92 -13.87 4.18
C ARG A 73 23.02 -14.53 3.37
N LYS A 74 24.25 -14.54 3.86
CA LYS A 74 25.39 -15.21 3.19
C LYS A 74 25.23 -16.73 3.15
N LYS A 75 24.70 -17.33 4.22
CA LYS A 75 24.56 -18.79 4.35
C LYS A 75 23.31 -19.35 3.70
N ASP A 76 22.22 -18.59 3.69
CA ASP A 76 20.92 -18.99 3.12
C ASP A 76 20.21 -17.80 2.48
N ALA A 77 20.74 -17.38 1.33
CA ALA A 77 20.17 -16.29 0.53
C ALA A 77 18.71 -16.56 0.13
N LYS A 78 18.34 -17.83 -0.05
CA LYS A 78 16.97 -18.21 -0.45
C LYS A 78 15.98 -17.99 0.70
N ALA A 79 16.32 -18.41 1.92
CA ALA A 79 15.48 -18.16 3.09
C ALA A 79 15.35 -16.66 3.37
N PHE A 80 16.45 -15.90 3.27
CA PHE A 80 16.43 -14.46 3.44
C PHE A 80 15.53 -13.77 2.39
N GLN A 81 15.63 -14.17 1.12
CA GLN A 81 14.75 -13.68 0.05
C GLN A 81 13.28 -13.99 0.34
N ALA A 82 12.95 -15.22 0.73
CA ALA A 82 11.57 -15.60 1.04
C ALA A 82 10.98 -14.81 2.22
N TYR A 83 11.80 -14.52 3.23
CA TYR A 83 11.43 -13.66 4.35
C TYR A 83 11.17 -12.22 3.89
N TYR A 84 12.07 -11.64 3.09
CA TYR A 84 11.90 -10.32 2.50
C TYR A 84 10.63 -10.22 1.64
N ASP A 85 10.38 -11.20 0.76
CA ASP A 85 9.20 -11.22 -0.10
C ASP A 85 7.90 -11.25 0.71
N THR A 86 7.91 -11.94 1.84
CA THR A 86 6.79 -11.97 2.78
C THR A 86 6.60 -10.60 3.44
N ARG A 87 7.68 -9.97 3.95
CA ARG A 87 7.62 -8.61 4.51
C ARG A 87 7.08 -7.61 3.49
N LYS A 88 7.57 -7.66 2.25
CA LYS A 88 7.12 -6.80 1.16
C LYS A 88 5.62 -6.99 0.88
N ARG A 89 5.15 -8.24 0.77
CA ARG A 89 3.72 -8.54 0.53
C ARG A 89 2.83 -8.01 1.65
N VAL A 90 3.22 -8.21 2.89
CA VAL A 90 2.47 -7.71 4.06
C VAL A 90 2.49 -6.18 4.11
N LEU A 91 3.64 -5.55 3.84
CA LEU A 91 3.74 -4.09 3.75
C LEU A 91 2.84 -3.53 2.65
N ASP A 92 2.84 -4.15 1.46
CA ASP A 92 1.98 -3.76 0.34
C ASP A 92 0.48 -3.83 0.70
N GLN A 93 0.07 -4.86 1.46
CA GLN A 93 -1.30 -4.98 2.00
C GLN A 93 -1.61 -3.89 3.01
N MET A 94 -0.73 -3.67 3.98
CA MET A 94 -0.86 -2.65 5.03
C MET A 94 -0.92 -1.22 4.49
N ILE A 95 -0.18 -0.93 3.42
CA ILE A 95 -0.25 0.35 2.72
C ILE A 95 -1.62 0.48 2.03
N THR A 96 -2.06 -0.58 1.34
CA THR A 96 -3.34 -0.60 0.64
C THR A 96 -4.51 -0.34 1.60
N GLU A 97 -4.53 -1.01 2.74
CA GLU A 97 -5.54 -0.79 3.79
C GLU A 97 -5.53 0.65 4.28
N ARG A 98 -4.35 1.20 4.61
CA ARG A 98 -4.22 2.59 5.08
C ARG A 98 -4.72 3.62 4.08
N VAL A 99 -4.42 3.45 2.79
CA VAL A 99 -4.85 4.43 1.77
C VAL A 99 -6.36 4.36 1.52
N ILE A 100 -6.95 3.15 1.55
CA ILE A 100 -8.41 2.98 1.44
C ILE A 100 -9.11 3.57 2.67
N ASP A 101 -8.60 3.32 3.86
CA ASP A 101 -9.18 3.85 5.11
C ASP A 101 -9.09 5.37 5.19
N ALA A 102 -7.96 5.94 4.79
CA ALA A 102 -7.80 7.38 4.70
C ALA A 102 -8.83 8.00 3.74
N GLU A 103 -9.05 7.36 2.58
CA GLU A 103 -10.01 7.83 1.59
C GLU A 103 -11.46 7.69 2.04
N ALA A 104 -11.82 6.56 2.66
CA ALA A 104 -13.14 6.33 3.22
C ALA A 104 -13.45 7.36 4.32
N THR A 105 -12.47 7.63 5.19
CA THR A 105 -12.56 8.66 6.23
C THR A 105 -12.72 10.05 5.62
N ARG A 106 -11.93 10.38 4.59
CA ARG A 106 -12.03 11.67 3.89
C ARG A 106 -13.41 11.90 3.27
N ARG A 107 -14.05 10.84 2.78
CA ARG A 107 -15.41 10.87 2.19
C ARG A 107 -16.53 10.70 3.22
N GLY A 108 -16.21 10.38 4.47
CA GLY A 108 -17.21 10.11 5.51
C GLY A 108 -18.08 8.88 5.25
N ILE A 109 -17.55 7.89 4.52
CA ILE A 109 -18.25 6.63 4.20
C ILE A 109 -17.51 5.43 4.80
N SER A 110 -18.18 4.28 4.89
CA SER A 110 -17.49 3.06 5.32
C SER A 110 -16.56 2.54 4.24
N GLN A 111 -15.49 1.86 4.66
CA GLN A 111 -14.54 1.19 3.75
C GLN A 111 -15.26 0.21 2.80
N SER A 112 -16.25 -0.52 3.30
CA SER A 112 -17.04 -1.47 2.51
C SER A 112 -17.88 -0.78 1.43
N LEU A 113 -18.44 0.40 1.72
CA LEU A 113 -19.21 1.18 0.76
C LEU A 113 -18.30 1.76 -0.32
N LEU A 114 -17.14 2.33 0.07
CA LEU A 114 -16.15 2.80 -0.89
C LEU A 114 -15.72 1.68 -1.85
N GLN A 115 -15.41 0.49 -1.32
CA GLN A 115 -15.04 -0.65 -2.14
C GLN A 115 -16.16 -1.09 -3.10
N ALA A 116 -17.42 -1.04 -2.67
CA ALA A 116 -18.57 -1.36 -3.52
C ALA A 116 -18.75 -0.32 -4.64
N GLU A 117 -18.58 0.97 -4.36
CA GLU A 117 -18.63 2.04 -5.37
C GLU A 117 -17.54 1.85 -6.43
N ILE A 118 -16.31 1.58 -6.01
CA ILE A 118 -15.17 1.35 -6.93
C ILE A 118 -15.44 0.14 -7.81
N LYS A 119 -15.86 -0.99 -7.23
CA LYS A 119 -16.19 -2.20 -8.00
C LYS A 119 -17.35 -1.97 -8.97
N GLY A 120 -18.34 -1.17 -8.57
CA GLY A 120 -19.48 -0.79 -9.40
C GLY A 120 -19.12 0.10 -10.58
N ALA A 121 -17.94 0.72 -10.58
CA ALA A 121 -17.43 1.50 -11.73
C ALA A 121 -16.92 0.62 -12.88
N ALA A 122 -16.79 -0.70 -12.68
CA ALA A 122 -16.37 -1.62 -13.73
C ALA A 122 -17.43 -1.73 -14.83
N THR A 123 -17.02 -1.56 -16.09
CA THR A 123 -17.89 -1.69 -17.25
C THR A 123 -18.45 -3.12 -17.35
N PRO A 124 -19.75 -3.32 -17.60
CA PRO A 124 -20.35 -4.64 -17.79
C PRO A 124 -19.72 -5.41 -18.96
N VAL A 125 -19.56 -6.72 -18.80
CA VAL A 125 -19.05 -7.63 -19.84
C VAL A 125 -20.11 -7.78 -20.94
N THR A 126 -19.69 -7.64 -22.19
CA THR A 126 -20.57 -7.76 -23.36
C THR A 126 -20.53 -9.16 -23.96
N ASP A 127 -21.59 -9.57 -24.66
CA ASP A 127 -21.66 -10.87 -25.33
C ASP A 127 -20.56 -11.04 -26.39
N ALA A 128 -20.19 -9.95 -27.08
CA ALA A 128 -19.11 -9.96 -28.06
C ALA A 128 -17.76 -10.32 -27.41
N GLU A 129 -17.50 -9.85 -26.19
CA GLU A 129 -16.28 -10.15 -25.46
C GLU A 129 -16.26 -11.59 -24.96
N VAL A 130 -17.41 -12.12 -24.54
CA VAL A 130 -17.56 -13.54 -24.18
C VAL A 130 -17.26 -14.44 -25.36
N GLN A 131 -17.81 -14.11 -26.54
CA GLN A 131 -17.56 -14.84 -27.79
C GLN A 131 -16.08 -14.78 -28.19
N ALA A 132 -15.47 -13.59 -28.12
CA ALA A 132 -14.06 -13.41 -28.43
C ALA A 132 -13.16 -14.20 -27.47
N PHE A 133 -13.44 -14.17 -26.17
CA PHE A 133 -12.70 -14.92 -25.17
C PHE A 133 -12.83 -16.43 -25.41
N TYR A 134 -14.05 -16.92 -25.67
CA TYR A 134 -14.27 -18.34 -25.97
C TYR A 134 -13.48 -18.77 -27.21
N ALA A 135 -13.58 -18.02 -28.32
CA ALA A 135 -12.87 -18.31 -29.56
C ALA A 135 -11.35 -18.39 -29.37
N GLN A 136 -10.77 -17.45 -28.61
CA GLN A 136 -9.34 -17.42 -28.31
C GLN A 136 -8.87 -18.56 -27.39
N ASN A 137 -9.76 -19.11 -26.57
CA ASN A 137 -9.43 -20.10 -25.53
C ASN A 137 -10.08 -21.46 -25.75
N GLN A 138 -10.60 -21.77 -26.94
CA GLN A 138 -11.34 -23.03 -27.22
C GLN A 138 -10.55 -24.29 -26.85
N SER A 139 -9.24 -24.30 -27.06
CA SER A 139 -8.37 -25.43 -26.72
C SER A 139 -8.39 -25.75 -25.21
N GLN A 140 -8.66 -24.75 -24.37
CA GLN A 140 -8.73 -24.89 -22.91
C GLN A 140 -10.14 -25.22 -22.41
N MET A 141 -11.16 -25.20 -23.28
CA MET A 141 -12.56 -25.41 -22.89
C MET A 141 -12.96 -26.89 -22.77
N GLY A 142 -12.10 -27.82 -23.21
CA GLY A 142 -12.34 -29.26 -23.09
C GLY A 142 -13.53 -29.74 -23.91
N GLY A 143 -13.80 -29.12 -25.07
CA GLY A 143 -14.90 -29.48 -25.96
C GLY A 143 -16.29 -28.96 -25.55
N ARG A 144 -16.39 -28.21 -24.45
CA ARG A 144 -17.65 -27.56 -24.02
C ARG A 144 -18.06 -26.43 -24.95
N THR A 145 -19.35 -26.25 -25.18
CA THR A 145 -19.88 -25.20 -26.09
C THR A 145 -19.79 -23.80 -25.48
N LEU A 146 -20.02 -22.79 -26.32
CA LEU A 146 -20.13 -21.41 -25.89
C LEU A 146 -21.25 -21.24 -24.85
N GLU A 147 -22.44 -21.81 -25.06
CA GLU A 147 -23.54 -21.64 -24.08
C GLU A 147 -23.18 -22.25 -22.73
N GLN A 148 -22.50 -23.40 -22.73
CA GLN A 148 -22.08 -24.10 -21.52
C GLN A 148 -21.02 -23.34 -20.73
N THR A 149 -20.18 -22.54 -21.40
CA THR A 149 -19.04 -21.85 -20.80
C THR A 149 -19.29 -20.35 -20.56
N SER A 150 -20.26 -19.76 -21.25
CA SER A 150 -20.56 -18.32 -21.18
C SER A 150 -20.73 -17.80 -19.75
N PRO A 151 -21.48 -18.44 -18.83
CA PRO A 151 -21.60 -17.94 -17.45
C PRO A 151 -20.25 -17.86 -16.71
N GLN A 152 -19.37 -18.84 -16.95
CA GLN A 152 -18.04 -18.88 -16.34
C GLN A 152 -17.13 -17.79 -16.92
N ILE A 153 -17.21 -17.57 -18.25
CA ILE A 153 -16.46 -16.52 -18.94
C ILE A 153 -16.91 -15.14 -18.47
N VAL A 154 -18.21 -14.89 -18.38
CA VAL A 154 -18.77 -13.64 -17.86
C VAL A 154 -18.27 -13.38 -16.44
N GLN A 155 -18.33 -14.37 -15.56
CA GLN A 155 -17.84 -14.23 -14.19
C GLN A 155 -16.34 -13.93 -14.15
N HIS A 156 -15.54 -14.63 -14.97
CA HIS A 156 -14.10 -14.43 -15.04
C HIS A 156 -13.75 -13.00 -15.50
N LEU A 157 -14.33 -12.56 -16.61
CA LEU A 157 -14.11 -11.22 -17.15
C LEU A 157 -14.60 -10.12 -16.20
N THR A 158 -15.71 -10.35 -15.49
CA THR A 158 -16.21 -9.43 -14.47
C THR A 158 -15.25 -9.33 -13.29
N ASN A 159 -14.76 -10.46 -12.79
CA ASN A 159 -13.77 -10.50 -11.70
C ASN A 159 -12.46 -9.82 -12.11
N GLN A 160 -12.02 -10.03 -13.35
CA GLN A 160 -10.82 -9.38 -13.89
C GLN A 160 -10.99 -7.86 -13.90
N ARG A 161 -12.09 -7.34 -14.46
CA ARG A 161 -12.34 -5.90 -14.52
C ARG A 161 -12.48 -5.25 -13.16
N THR A 162 -13.26 -5.85 -12.27
CA THR A 162 -13.42 -5.33 -10.89
C THR A 162 -12.09 -5.32 -10.14
N SER A 163 -11.22 -6.31 -10.38
CA SER A 163 -9.86 -6.33 -9.82
C SER A 163 -8.98 -5.22 -10.41
N THR A 164 -9.04 -5.01 -11.73
CA THR A 164 -8.30 -3.91 -12.40
C THR A 164 -8.73 -2.55 -11.86
N VAL A 165 -10.03 -2.24 -11.84
CA VAL A 165 -10.53 -0.95 -11.35
C VAL A 165 -10.13 -0.72 -9.88
N MET A 166 -10.17 -1.75 -9.04
CA MET A 166 -9.70 -1.65 -7.66
C MET A 166 -8.19 -1.39 -7.58
N SER A 167 -7.39 -2.10 -8.37
CA SER A 167 -5.93 -1.94 -8.41
C SER A 167 -5.53 -0.55 -8.88
N ASP A 168 -6.18 -0.04 -9.93
CA ASP A 168 -5.92 1.29 -10.49
C ASP A 168 -6.26 2.37 -9.46
N PHE A 169 -7.42 2.26 -8.82
CA PHE A 169 -7.82 3.18 -7.77
C PHE A 169 -6.84 3.19 -6.58
N VAL A 170 -6.40 2.02 -6.10
CA VAL A 170 -5.39 1.93 -5.04
C VAL A 170 -4.05 2.52 -5.49
N THR A 171 -3.68 2.35 -6.75
CA THR A 171 -2.45 2.93 -7.32
C THR A 171 -2.50 4.45 -7.30
N ASP A 172 -3.63 5.03 -7.71
CA ASP A 172 -3.85 6.47 -7.66
C ASP A 172 -3.82 6.99 -6.23
N LEU A 173 -4.49 6.31 -5.29
CA LEU A 173 -4.44 6.69 -3.87
C LEU A 173 -3.02 6.65 -3.28
N LYS A 174 -2.22 5.63 -3.62
CA LYS A 174 -0.82 5.55 -3.18
C LYS A 174 0.01 6.72 -3.70
N LYS A 175 -0.23 7.13 -4.95
CA LYS A 175 0.43 8.28 -5.57
C LYS A 175 0.02 9.59 -4.92
N GLU A 176 -1.28 9.80 -4.70
CA GLU A 176 -1.82 10.99 -4.03
C GLU A 176 -1.32 11.11 -2.59
N ALA A 177 -1.22 9.98 -1.88
CA ALA A 177 -0.69 9.92 -0.52
C ALA A 177 0.84 10.07 -0.43
N GLY A 178 1.56 10.07 -1.56
CA GLY A 178 3.01 10.19 -1.59
C GLY A 178 3.73 9.04 -0.88
N VAL A 179 3.24 7.80 -1.03
CA VAL A 179 3.80 6.62 -0.36
C VAL A 179 5.27 6.43 -0.73
N GLN A 180 6.13 6.35 0.29
CA GLN A 180 7.56 6.02 0.15
C GLN A 180 7.84 4.69 0.85
N ILE A 181 8.46 3.76 0.13
CA ILE A 181 8.82 2.44 0.65
C ILE A 181 10.30 2.46 1.02
N MET A 182 10.60 2.32 2.31
CA MET A 182 11.96 2.27 2.86
C MET A 182 12.40 0.86 3.25
N LEU A 183 11.69 -0.17 2.74
CA LEU A 183 12.04 -1.56 2.98
C LEU A 183 13.30 -1.90 2.17
N ASP A 184 14.40 -2.23 2.85
CA ASP A 184 15.67 -2.52 2.18
C ASP A 184 15.63 -3.88 1.49
N ALA A 185 15.93 -3.88 0.19
CA ALA A 185 15.86 -5.06 -0.65
C ALA A 185 17.17 -5.86 -0.56
N PRO A 186 17.12 -7.20 -0.39
CA PRO A 186 18.31 -8.03 -0.49
C PRO A 186 19.00 -7.81 -1.83
N ARG A 187 20.30 -7.53 -1.79
CA ARG A 187 21.16 -7.44 -2.96
C ARG A 187 22.29 -8.43 -2.82
N THR A 188 22.58 -9.14 -3.91
CA THR A 188 23.77 -9.98 -4.00
C THR A 188 24.87 -9.15 -4.62
N GLU A 189 25.98 -8.98 -3.91
CA GLU A 189 27.20 -8.44 -4.51
C GLU A 189 27.79 -9.49 -5.46
N VAL A 190 27.84 -9.15 -6.75
CA VAL A 190 28.54 -9.95 -7.74
C VAL A 190 29.96 -9.41 -7.84
N LYS A 191 30.95 -10.24 -7.50
CA LYS A 191 32.37 -9.89 -7.66
C LYS A 191 32.72 -9.93 -9.15
N ILE A 192 33.17 -8.81 -9.68
CA ILE A 192 33.73 -8.70 -11.03
C ILE A 192 35.26 -8.69 -10.88
N ALA A 193 35.95 -9.62 -11.52
CA ALA A 193 37.40 -9.64 -11.54
C ALA A 193 37.93 -8.62 -12.55
N ALA A 194 39.13 -8.08 -12.29
CA ALA A 194 39.73 -7.06 -13.17
C ALA A 194 39.97 -7.56 -14.61
N ASN A 195 40.08 -8.87 -14.79
CA ASN A 195 40.27 -9.54 -16.07
C ASN A 195 38.96 -10.03 -16.72
N ASP A 196 37.79 -9.76 -16.13
CA ASP A 196 36.52 -10.13 -16.74
C ASP A 196 36.29 -9.33 -18.04
N PRO A 197 35.89 -9.99 -19.14
CA PRO A 197 35.56 -9.29 -20.38
C PRO A 197 34.47 -8.26 -20.14
N ARG A 198 34.75 -6.99 -20.47
CA ARG A 198 33.82 -5.88 -20.25
C ARG A 198 33.60 -5.07 -21.51
N LYS A 199 32.42 -4.47 -21.60
CA LYS A 199 32.09 -3.44 -22.60
C LYS A 199 31.56 -2.20 -21.89
N GLY A 200 32.22 -1.06 -22.10
CA GLY A 200 31.86 0.22 -21.49
C GLY A 200 32.79 0.66 -20.35
N ALA A 201 32.49 1.83 -19.78
CA ALA A 201 33.31 2.51 -18.77
C ALA A 201 33.30 1.79 -17.41
N GLU A 202 34.35 2.03 -16.61
CA GLU A 202 34.55 1.39 -15.31
C GLU A 202 33.49 1.74 -14.25
N GLY A 203 32.98 2.98 -14.29
CA GLY A 203 31.97 3.49 -13.36
C GLY A 203 30.60 3.76 -14.00
N ALA A 204 30.15 2.92 -14.93
CA ALA A 204 28.81 3.07 -15.50
C ALA A 204 27.73 2.96 -14.41
N PRO A 205 26.70 3.83 -14.38
CA PRO A 205 25.68 3.83 -13.33
C PRO A 205 24.81 2.55 -13.35
N ILE A 206 24.81 1.82 -14.46
CA ILE A 206 24.14 0.53 -14.62
C ILE A 206 25.17 -0.44 -15.20
N THR A 207 25.32 -1.60 -14.54
CA THR A 207 26.19 -2.70 -15.01
C THR A 207 25.33 -3.94 -15.21
N LEU A 208 25.35 -4.49 -16.43
CA LEU A 208 24.71 -5.76 -16.76
C LEU A 208 25.78 -6.85 -16.77
N ILE A 209 25.59 -7.89 -15.97
CA ILE A 209 26.52 -9.03 -15.87
C ILE A 209 25.83 -10.22 -16.53
N GLU A 210 26.49 -10.80 -17.54
CA GLU A 210 26.02 -11.99 -18.23
C GLU A 210 26.78 -13.21 -17.73
N PHE A 211 26.05 -14.28 -17.40
CA PHE A 211 26.61 -15.59 -17.06
C PHE A 211 26.33 -16.53 -18.24
N SER A 212 27.36 -16.88 -19.02
CA SER A 212 27.25 -17.93 -20.03
C SER A 212 27.73 -19.25 -19.43
N ASP A 213 26.80 -20.16 -19.17
CA ASP A 213 27.14 -21.56 -18.87
C ASP A 213 27.39 -22.27 -20.21
N PHE A 214 28.66 -22.53 -20.53
CA PHE A 214 29.04 -23.37 -21.66
C PHE A 214 29.42 -24.75 -21.11
N GLN A 215 28.56 -25.74 -21.37
CA GLN A 215 28.92 -27.17 -21.31
C GLN A 215 29.43 -27.64 -22.66
#